data_AF-A0A2I0F8V0-F1
#
_entry.id   AF-A0A2I0F8V0-F1
#
_cell.length_a   1.000
_cell.length_b   1.000
_cell.length_c   1.000
_cell.angle_alpha   90.00
_cell.angle_beta   90.00
_cell.angle_gamma   90.00
#
_symmetry.space_group_name_H-M   'P 1'
#
loop_
_entity.id
_entity.type
_entity.pdbx_description
1 polymer ?
#
loop_
_entity_poly.entity_id
_entity_poly.type
_entity_poly.pdbx_seq_one_letter_code
_entity_poly.pdbx_strand_id
1 'polypeptide(L)'
;MGFKFRKRIKIAPGININLSKSGVSTSIGKPGATINIGKKGVKATVGIPGSGLSYSQNLSEGGSQPSTPKQGSSLLTKILIGLSVIFMLSVLSNSDKNNIKFDNKTVIAKSLRVRSAPSADSNIVNQLIRGDSVTVEKSQNGWSLIDDGKVKGWVASRYLADETL
;
A
#
# COMPACT_ATOMS: atom_id res chain seq x y z
N MET A 1 19.90 53.20 -23.64
CA MET A 1 18.75 52.40 -23.16
C MET A 1 18.73 51.07 -23.89
N GLY A 2 18.84 49.93 -23.21
CA GLY A 2 18.91 48.61 -23.85
C GLY A 2 17.61 47.82 -23.75
N PHE A 3 17.20 47.14 -24.83
CA PHE A 3 16.03 46.26 -24.83
C PHE A 3 16.22 45.08 -23.87
N LYS A 4 15.22 44.82 -23.01
CA LYS A 4 15.18 43.68 -22.08
C LYS A 4 14.20 42.64 -22.61
N PHE A 5 14.67 41.42 -22.89
CA PHE A 5 13.82 40.29 -23.31
C PHE A 5 13.60 39.30 -22.16
N ARG A 6 12.32 39.03 -21.85
CA ARG A 6 11.85 37.97 -20.97
C ARG A 6 10.53 37.43 -21.52
N LYS A 7 10.41 36.11 -21.70
CA LYS A 7 9.17 35.45 -22.12
C LYS A 7 8.85 34.28 -21.19
N ARG A 8 7.65 34.26 -20.61
CA ARG A 8 7.13 33.13 -19.82
C ARG A 8 6.12 32.35 -20.66
N ILE A 9 6.28 31.04 -20.76
CA ILE A 9 5.42 30.15 -21.53
C ILE A 9 4.84 29.09 -20.58
N LYS A 10 3.52 28.92 -20.59
CA LYS A 10 2.84 27.83 -19.87
C LYS A 10 2.87 26.59 -20.77
N ILE A 11 3.33 25.47 -20.24
CA ILE A 11 3.36 24.19 -20.98
C ILE A 11 2.25 23.27 -20.51
N ALA A 12 2.03 23.21 -19.19
CA ALA A 12 0.99 22.40 -18.57
C ALA A 12 0.54 23.07 -17.24
N PRO A 13 -0.62 22.69 -16.67
CA PRO A 13 -1.02 23.15 -15.34
C PRO A 13 0.07 22.86 -14.29
N GLY A 14 0.58 23.91 -13.65
CA GLY A 14 1.66 23.80 -12.65
C GLY A 14 3.08 23.77 -13.22
N ILE A 15 3.26 23.87 -14.55
CA ILE A 15 4.58 23.88 -15.21
C ILE A 15 4.72 25.13 -16.08
N ASN A 16 5.69 25.98 -15.73
CA ASN A 16 5.99 27.19 -16.47
C ASN A 16 7.46 27.21 -16.88
N ILE A 17 7.75 27.64 -18.11
CA ILE A 17 9.10 27.93 -18.59
C ILE A 17 9.29 29.43 -18.70
N ASN A 18 10.43 29.93 -18.20
CA ASN A 18 10.85 31.32 -18.32
C ASN A 18 12.15 31.38 -19.11
N LEU A 19 12.11 32.09 -20.24
CA LEU A 19 13.24 32.36 -21.12
C LEU A 19 13.65 33.83 -20.98
N SER A 20 14.94 34.07 -20.74
CA SER A 20 15.51 35.43 -20.70
C SER A 20 16.95 35.42 -21.19
N LYS A 21 17.57 36.61 -21.29
CA LYS A 21 19.00 36.76 -21.63
C LYS A 21 19.94 35.96 -20.70
N SER A 22 19.53 35.66 -19.47
CA SER A 22 20.32 34.88 -18.51
C SER A 22 20.19 33.36 -18.65
N GLY A 23 19.30 32.88 -19.52
CA GLY A 23 19.09 31.44 -19.79
C GLY A 23 17.64 30.99 -19.57
N VAL A 24 17.44 29.68 -19.62
CA VAL A 24 16.15 29.01 -19.44
C VAL A 24 16.00 28.56 -17.98
N SER A 25 14.82 28.80 -17.41
CA SER A 25 14.43 28.27 -16.09
C SER A 25 13.02 27.69 -16.12
N THR A 26 12.78 26.60 -15.41
CA THR A 26 11.48 25.95 -15.32
C THR A 26 10.99 25.92 -13.88
N SER A 27 9.69 26.15 -13.67
CA SER A 27 9.04 26.09 -12.37
C SER A 27 7.96 25.02 -12.40
N ILE A 28 8.01 24.08 -11.45
CA ILE A 28 7.14 22.90 -11.39
C ILE A 28 6.54 22.81 -9.99
N GLY A 29 5.21 22.75 -9.88
CA GLY A 29 4.54 22.43 -8.63
C GLY A 29 3.16 23.06 -8.44
N LYS A 30 2.59 22.79 -7.27
CA LYS A 30 1.30 23.32 -6.82
C LYS A 30 1.52 24.43 -5.77
N PRO A 31 0.54 25.31 -5.51
CA PRO A 31 0.65 26.28 -4.42
C PRO A 31 1.04 25.59 -3.11
N GLY A 32 2.11 26.08 -2.46
CA GLY A 32 2.66 25.47 -1.23
C GLY A 32 3.75 24.42 -1.44
N ALA A 33 3.99 23.92 -2.66
CA ALA A 33 5.10 23.02 -2.96
C ALA A 33 5.61 23.22 -4.40
N THR A 34 6.71 23.94 -4.56
CA THR A 34 7.25 24.32 -5.88
C THR A 34 8.76 24.08 -5.98
N ILE A 35 9.20 23.68 -7.17
CA ILE A 35 10.60 23.49 -7.53
C ILE A 35 10.93 24.43 -8.69
N ASN A 36 11.99 25.22 -8.55
CA ASN A 36 12.50 26.11 -9.59
C ASN A 36 13.86 25.60 -10.07
N ILE A 37 14.01 25.30 -11.35
CA ILE A 37 15.23 24.78 -11.98
C ILE A 37 15.78 25.83 -12.95
N GLY A 38 17.07 26.15 -12.88
CA GLY A 38 17.72 27.03 -13.86
C GLY A 38 19.23 27.09 -13.70
N LYS A 39 19.90 27.94 -14.50
CA LYS A 39 21.37 28.08 -14.53
C LYS A 39 22.00 28.41 -13.17
N LYS A 40 21.25 29.04 -12.26
CA LYS A 40 21.70 29.39 -10.90
C LYS A 40 21.47 28.28 -9.86
N GLY A 41 20.92 27.14 -10.28
CA GLY A 41 20.57 26.03 -9.42
C GLY A 41 19.09 25.68 -9.38
N VAL A 42 18.80 24.66 -8.59
CA VAL A 42 17.49 24.13 -8.27
C VAL A 42 17.10 24.66 -6.89
N LYS A 43 15.90 25.21 -6.73
CA LYS A 43 15.38 25.69 -5.45
C LYS A 43 14.05 25.01 -5.17
N ALA A 44 13.96 24.32 -4.03
CA ALA A 44 12.71 23.73 -3.57
C ALA A 44 12.10 24.61 -2.47
N THR A 45 10.80 24.85 -2.57
CA THR A 45 10.04 25.64 -1.60
C THR A 45 8.82 24.83 -1.17
N VAL A 46 8.64 24.68 0.14
CA VAL A 46 7.46 24.07 0.77
C VAL A 46 6.87 25.05 1.76
N GLY A 47 5.54 25.16 1.83
CA GLY A 47 4.87 26.12 2.69
C GLY A 47 3.42 25.75 2.94
N ILE A 48 2.92 26.17 4.08
CA ILE A 48 1.55 25.89 4.51
C ILE A 48 0.65 26.99 3.92
N PRO A 49 -0.36 26.66 3.11
CA PRO A 49 -1.30 27.64 2.57
C PRO A 49 -2.02 28.41 3.68
N GLY A 50 -2.18 29.73 3.51
CA GLY A 50 -2.94 30.57 4.44
C GLY A 50 -2.21 30.96 5.73
N SER A 51 -1.05 30.37 6.05
CA SER A 51 -0.30 30.68 7.28
C SER A 51 0.82 31.72 7.10
N GLY A 52 1.22 31.99 5.86
CA GLY A 52 2.38 32.83 5.55
C GLY A 52 3.74 32.16 5.82
N LEU A 53 3.75 30.91 6.31
CA LEU A 53 4.97 30.16 6.62
C LEU A 53 5.42 29.33 5.42
N SER A 54 6.64 29.58 4.96
CA SER A 54 7.29 28.76 3.93
C SER A 54 8.77 28.59 4.21
N TYR A 55 9.30 27.44 3.83
CA TYR A 55 10.71 27.08 3.87
C TYR A 55 11.22 26.88 2.45
N SER A 56 12.40 27.43 2.13
CA SER A 56 13.01 27.31 0.81
C SER A 56 14.48 26.94 0.92
N GLN A 57 14.91 25.96 0.13
CA GLN A 57 16.29 25.50 0.10
C GLN A 57 16.85 25.50 -1.33
N ASN A 58 18.10 25.96 -1.47
CA ASN A 58 18.85 25.82 -2.72
C ASN A 58 19.50 24.43 -2.74
N LEU A 59 19.22 23.67 -3.78
CA LEU A 59 19.63 22.28 -3.99
C LEU A 59 20.86 22.16 -4.91
N SER A 60 21.60 23.25 -5.16
CA SER A 60 22.65 23.27 -6.20
C SER A 60 23.97 23.90 -5.77
N GLU A 61 24.26 23.87 -4.48
CA GLU A 61 25.55 24.30 -3.97
C GLU A 61 26.35 23.07 -3.50
N GLY A 62 27.31 22.65 -4.33
CA GLY A 62 28.42 21.75 -3.94
C GLY A 62 28.06 20.27 -3.78
N GLY A 63 28.94 19.40 -4.28
CA GLY A 63 28.85 17.96 -4.05
C GLY A 63 28.68 17.63 -2.57
N SER A 64 27.53 17.10 -2.22
CA SER A 64 27.26 16.35 -1.00
C SER A 64 26.06 15.49 -1.32
N GLN A 65 26.23 14.17 -1.20
CA GLN A 65 25.14 13.23 -0.93
C GLN A 65 24.10 13.88 0.00
N PRO A 66 22.80 13.53 -0.11
CA PRO A 66 21.77 14.04 0.79
C PRO A 66 22.28 13.92 2.22
N SER A 67 22.65 15.05 2.81
CA SER A 67 23.12 15.07 4.18
C SER A 67 21.88 14.87 5.04
N THR A 68 21.70 13.61 5.42
CA THR A 68 21.29 13.25 6.77
C THR A 68 21.80 14.32 7.75
N PRO A 69 20.94 14.75 8.71
CA PRO A 69 21.29 15.80 9.66
C PRO A 69 22.65 15.48 10.27
N LYS A 70 23.57 16.46 10.24
CA LYS A 70 24.96 16.35 10.71
C LYS A 70 25.02 15.50 11.98
N GLN A 71 25.54 14.28 11.83
CA GLN A 71 25.94 13.41 12.91
C GLN A 71 27.07 14.08 13.70
N GLY A 72 26.70 14.92 14.67
CA GLY A 72 27.33 14.78 15.97
C GLY A 72 26.85 13.45 16.51
N SER A 73 27.62 12.38 16.29
CA SER A 73 27.25 11.03 16.72
C SER A 73 27.34 10.91 18.24
N SER A 74 26.43 11.57 18.93
CA SER A 74 26.15 11.31 20.34
C SER A 74 25.80 9.83 20.46
N LEU A 75 26.39 9.15 21.43
CA LEU A 75 26.12 7.73 21.73
C LEU A 75 24.61 7.45 21.80
N LEU A 76 23.81 8.43 22.21
CA LEU A 76 22.35 8.38 22.24
C LEU A 76 21.73 8.15 20.86
N THR A 77 22.26 8.76 19.80
CA THR A 77 21.73 8.57 18.44
C THR A 77 22.02 7.16 17.93
N LYS A 78 23.19 6.60 18.25
CA LYS A 78 23.53 5.20 17.93
C LYS A 78 22.66 4.21 18.70
N ILE A 79 22.39 4.49 19.98
CA ILE A 79 21.49 3.68 20.83
C ILE A 79 20.05 3.78 20.32
N LEU A 80 19.56 4.97 19.94
CA LEU A 80 18.21 5.16 19.39
C LEU A 80 18.03 4.44 18.05
N ILE A 81 19.01 4.53 17.14
CA ILE A 81 18.96 3.81 15.87
C ILE A 81 19.00 2.30 16.12
N GLY A 82 19.89 1.82 16.98
CA GLY A 82 19.97 0.39 17.36
C GLY A 82 18.66 -0.13 17.96
N LEU A 83 18.07 0.61 18.91
CA LEU A 83 16.78 0.27 19.52
C LEU A 83 15.64 0.32 18.49
N SER A 84 15.65 1.29 17.57
CA SER A 84 14.65 1.36 16.50
C SER A 84 14.74 0.19 15.53
N VAL A 85 15.96 -0.26 15.18
CA VAL A 85 16.20 -1.41 14.28
C VAL A 85 15.84 -2.71 14.99
N ILE A 86 16.16 -2.86 16.27
CA ILE A 86 15.78 -4.01 17.09
C ILE A 86 14.26 -4.08 17.26
N PHE A 87 13.61 -2.94 17.48
CA PHE A 87 12.15 -2.85 17.52
C PHE A 87 11.53 -3.19 16.16
N MET A 88 12.07 -2.68 15.05
CA MET A 88 11.62 -3.01 13.69
C MET A 88 11.79 -4.51 13.37
N LEU A 89 12.90 -5.10 13.80
CA LEU A 89 13.18 -6.54 13.62
C LEU A 89 12.24 -7.41 14.47
N SER A 90 11.86 -6.94 15.66
CA SER A 90 10.85 -7.59 16.50
C SER A 90 9.46 -7.55 15.86
N VAL A 91 9.07 -6.43 15.24
CA VAL A 91 7.80 -6.33 14.51
C VAL A 91 7.72 -7.31 13.34
N LEU A 92 8.84 -7.56 12.64
CA LEU A 92 8.88 -8.52 11.53
C LEU A 92 8.76 -9.98 11.98
N SER A 93 9.22 -10.29 13.20
CA SER A 93 9.18 -11.65 13.76
C SER A 93 7.79 -12.05 14.29
N ASN A 94 6.85 -11.10 14.41
CA ASN A 94 5.45 -11.34 14.73
C ASN A 94 4.59 -11.55 13.47
N SER A 95 5.18 -12.10 12.40
CA SER A 95 4.37 -12.67 11.32
C SER A 95 3.92 -14.04 11.79
N ASP A 96 2.74 -14.06 12.42
CA ASP A 96 2.08 -15.29 12.86
C ASP A 96 2.19 -16.35 11.78
N LYS A 97 2.76 -17.49 12.15
CA LYS A 97 2.60 -18.74 11.40
C LYS A 97 1.14 -19.14 11.51
N ASN A 98 0.27 -18.42 10.80
CA ASN A 98 -1.00 -18.93 10.34
C ASN A 98 -0.64 -20.06 9.36
N ASN A 99 -0.30 -21.23 9.92
CA ASN A 99 -0.44 -22.48 9.20
C ASN A 99 -1.91 -22.52 8.80
N ILE A 100 -2.20 -22.06 7.60
CA ILE A 100 -3.52 -22.25 7.02
C ILE A 100 -3.61 -23.76 6.81
N LYS A 101 -4.09 -24.47 7.83
CA LYS A 101 -4.63 -25.81 7.67
C LYS A 101 -5.88 -25.61 6.82
N PHE A 102 -5.70 -25.64 5.51
CA PHE A 102 -6.80 -25.82 4.59
C PHE A 102 -7.33 -27.23 4.87
N ASP A 103 -8.40 -27.31 5.67
CA ASP A 103 -9.13 -28.55 5.88
C ASP A 103 -9.95 -28.80 4.62
N ASN A 104 -9.23 -29.22 3.57
CA ASN A 104 -9.79 -29.57 2.28
C ASN A 104 -10.58 -30.85 2.46
N LYS A 105 -11.89 -30.75 2.25
CA LYS A 105 -12.78 -31.90 2.31
C LYS A 105 -13.39 -32.15 0.94
N THR A 106 -13.55 -33.42 0.62
CA THR A 106 -14.19 -33.86 -0.61
C THR A 106 -15.66 -34.17 -0.36
N VAL A 107 -16.53 -33.76 -1.28
CA VAL A 107 -17.94 -34.10 -1.23
C VAL A 107 -18.15 -35.57 -1.63
N ILE A 108 -18.62 -36.40 -0.68
CA ILE A 108 -18.92 -37.82 -0.90
C ILE A 108 -20.36 -38.09 -1.38
N ALA A 109 -21.27 -37.13 -1.19
CA ALA A 109 -22.66 -37.26 -1.61
C ALA A 109 -22.82 -37.03 -3.13
N LYS A 110 -23.77 -37.73 -3.76
CA LYS A 110 -24.08 -37.54 -5.20
C LYS A 110 -24.49 -36.11 -5.55
N SER A 111 -25.21 -35.47 -4.62
CA SER A 111 -25.65 -34.08 -4.72
C SER A 111 -25.75 -33.49 -3.32
N LEU A 112 -25.02 -32.40 -3.06
CA LEU A 112 -25.01 -31.72 -1.77
C LEU A 112 -25.48 -30.28 -1.95
N ARG A 113 -26.57 -29.90 -1.29
CA ARG A 113 -27.11 -28.54 -1.37
C ARG A 113 -26.36 -27.62 -0.42
N VAL A 114 -25.85 -26.52 -0.97
CA VAL A 114 -25.26 -25.41 -0.24
C VAL A 114 -26.38 -24.46 0.15
N ARG A 115 -26.51 -24.17 1.44
CA ARG A 115 -27.59 -23.36 1.99
C ARG A 115 -27.07 -22.06 2.60
N SER A 116 -27.97 -21.10 2.79
CA SER A 116 -27.61 -19.78 3.34
C SER A 116 -27.34 -19.80 4.86
N ALA A 117 -27.88 -20.79 5.58
CA ALA A 117 -27.74 -20.92 7.04
C ALA A 117 -27.55 -22.40 7.44
N PRO A 118 -27.05 -22.70 8.65
CA PRO A 118 -26.87 -24.07 9.15
C PRO A 118 -28.21 -24.69 9.58
N SER A 119 -29.18 -24.74 8.66
CA SER A 119 -30.52 -25.28 8.88
C SER A 119 -31.08 -25.89 7.60
N ALA A 120 -31.86 -26.97 7.75
CA ALA A 120 -32.51 -27.67 6.65
C ALA A 120 -33.62 -26.85 5.97
N ASP A 121 -34.17 -25.86 6.65
CA ASP A 121 -35.27 -25.02 6.16
C ASP A 121 -34.77 -23.75 5.43
N SER A 122 -33.46 -23.50 5.44
CA SER A 122 -32.88 -22.29 4.85
C SER A 122 -32.77 -22.37 3.33
N ASN A 123 -32.70 -21.20 2.68
CA ASN A 123 -32.64 -21.10 1.22
C ASN A 123 -31.41 -21.81 0.65
N ILE A 124 -31.61 -22.48 -0.49
CA ILE A 124 -30.54 -23.16 -1.22
C ILE A 124 -29.84 -22.11 -2.09
N VAL A 125 -28.55 -21.90 -1.83
CA VAL A 125 -27.70 -20.95 -2.55
C VAL A 125 -27.05 -21.62 -3.76
N ASN A 126 -26.63 -22.88 -3.62
CA ASN A 126 -26.03 -23.64 -4.70
C ASN A 126 -26.11 -25.16 -4.46
N GLN A 127 -25.54 -25.94 -5.36
CA GLN A 127 -25.43 -27.39 -5.27
C GLN A 127 -24.03 -27.84 -5.71
N LEU A 128 -23.43 -28.71 -4.90
CA LEU A 128 -22.17 -29.40 -5.18
C LEU A 128 -22.45 -30.84 -5.61
N ILE A 129 -21.54 -31.39 -6.40
CA ILE A 129 -21.58 -32.77 -6.86
C ILE A 129 -20.48 -33.59 -6.17
N ARG A 130 -20.61 -34.92 -6.25
CA ARG A 130 -19.60 -35.84 -5.70
C ARG A 130 -18.24 -35.54 -6.34
N GLY A 131 -17.21 -35.45 -5.51
CA GLY A 131 -15.82 -35.21 -5.94
C GLY A 131 -15.42 -33.74 -5.95
N ASP A 132 -16.36 -32.81 -5.71
CA ASP A 132 -15.99 -31.40 -5.52
C ASP A 132 -15.17 -31.25 -4.24
N SER A 133 -14.01 -30.60 -4.35
CA SER A 133 -13.17 -30.21 -3.22
C SER A 133 -13.65 -28.88 -2.68
N VAL A 134 -13.86 -28.79 -1.37
CA VAL A 134 -14.30 -27.56 -0.70
C VAL A 134 -13.45 -27.29 0.52
N THR A 135 -13.11 -26.02 0.72
CA THR A 135 -12.43 -25.57 1.93
C THR A 135 -13.47 -25.26 3.01
N VAL A 136 -13.32 -25.89 4.18
CA VAL A 136 -14.21 -25.66 5.32
C VAL A 136 -13.60 -24.57 6.22
N GLU A 137 -14.30 -23.45 6.38
CA GLU A 137 -13.89 -22.35 7.27
C GLU A 137 -14.34 -22.59 8.71
N LYS A 138 -15.55 -23.13 8.89
CA LYS A 138 -16.16 -23.30 10.20
C LYS A 138 -17.07 -24.53 10.23
N SER A 139 -17.06 -25.26 11.33
CA SER A 139 -18.01 -26.35 11.59
C SER A 139 -18.78 -26.10 12.89
N GLN A 140 -20.11 -26.19 12.85
CA GLN A 140 -20.97 -26.08 14.04
C GLN A 140 -22.27 -26.86 13.85
N ASN A 141 -22.73 -27.55 14.90
CA ASN A 141 -24.02 -28.26 14.93
C ASN A 141 -24.26 -29.22 13.75
N GLY A 142 -23.21 -29.89 13.25
CA GLY A 142 -23.30 -30.81 12.12
C GLY A 142 -23.36 -30.15 10.74
N TRP A 143 -23.09 -28.84 10.68
CA TRP A 143 -22.99 -28.06 9.45
C TRP A 143 -21.59 -27.47 9.31
N SER A 144 -21.09 -27.45 8.09
CA SER A 144 -19.81 -26.87 7.69
C SER A 144 -20.06 -25.68 6.77
N LEU A 145 -19.53 -24.52 7.13
CA LEU A 145 -19.43 -23.36 6.26
C LEU A 145 -18.26 -23.59 5.30
N ILE A 146 -18.59 -23.63 4.02
CA ILE A 146 -17.60 -23.75 2.94
C ILE A 146 -17.37 -22.39 2.29
N ASP A 147 -16.13 -22.16 1.87
CA ASP A 147 -15.76 -21.04 1.00
C ASP A 147 -14.65 -21.51 0.04
N ASP A 148 -15.04 -21.79 -1.20
CA ASP A 148 -14.11 -22.15 -2.29
C ASP A 148 -13.87 -20.96 -3.24
N GLY A 149 -14.19 -19.73 -2.81
CA GLY A 149 -14.10 -18.51 -3.62
C GLY A 149 -15.14 -18.40 -4.75
N LYS A 150 -15.68 -19.52 -5.24
CA LYS A 150 -16.80 -19.59 -6.20
C LYS A 150 -18.16 -19.71 -5.52
N VAL A 151 -18.21 -20.46 -4.42
CA VAL A 151 -19.45 -20.79 -3.71
C VAL A 151 -19.19 -20.70 -2.22
N LYS A 152 -20.00 -19.89 -1.53
CA LYS A 152 -19.95 -19.73 -0.08
C LYS A 152 -21.30 -20.10 0.53
N GLY A 153 -21.29 -20.94 1.55
CA GLY A 153 -22.50 -21.31 2.29
C GLY A 153 -22.36 -22.55 3.16
N TRP A 154 -23.48 -22.98 3.74
CA TRP A 154 -23.53 -24.07 4.71
C TRP A 154 -23.91 -25.39 4.06
N VAL A 155 -23.16 -26.44 4.35
CA VAL A 155 -23.43 -27.82 3.93
C VAL A 155 -23.42 -28.75 5.13
N ALA A 156 -24.13 -29.87 5.05
CA ALA A 156 -24.15 -30.83 6.15
C ALA A 156 -22.82 -31.59 6.23
N SER A 157 -22.12 -31.50 7.37
CA SER A 157 -20.75 -32.01 7.55
C SER A 157 -20.63 -33.51 7.32
N ARG A 158 -21.71 -34.27 7.53
CA ARG A 158 -21.77 -35.73 7.30
C ARG A 158 -21.50 -36.15 5.86
N TYR A 159 -21.56 -35.22 4.91
CA TYR A 159 -21.33 -35.46 3.49
C TYR A 159 -19.98 -34.91 3.01
N LEU A 160 -19.13 -34.48 3.94
CA LEU A 160 -17.76 -34.08 3.71
C LEU A 160 -16.84 -35.15 4.31
N ALA A 161 -15.89 -35.64 3.52
CA ALA A 161 -14.84 -36.52 3.98
C ALA A 161 -13.49 -35.81 3.88
N ASP A 162 -12.58 -36.13 4.79
CA ASP A 162 -11.19 -35.67 4.67
C ASP A 162 -10.62 -36.23 3.37
N GLU A 163 -9.84 -35.42 2.65
CA GLU A 163 -9.16 -35.85 1.44
C GLU A 163 -8.15 -36.95 1.80
N THR A 164 -8.52 -38.21 1.57
CA THR A 164 -7.62 -39.35 1.74
C THR A 164 -6.69 -39.41 0.54
N LEU A 165 -5.40 -39.14 0.76
CA LEU A 165 -4.31 -39.34 -0.22
C LEU A 165 -4.22 -40.78 -0.72
#